data_AF-A0A267FL55-F1
#
_entry.id   AF-A0A267FL55-F1
#
_cell.length_a   1.000
_cell.length_b   1.000
_cell.length_c   1.000
_cell.angle_alpha   90.00
_cell.angle_beta   90.00
_cell.angle_gamma   90.00
#
_symmetry.space_group_name_H-M   'P 1'
#
loop_
_entity.id
_entity.type
_entity.pdbx_description
1 polymer ?
#
loop_
_entity_poly.entity_id
_entity_poly.type
_entity_poly.pdbx_seq_one_letter_code
_entity_poly.pdbx_strand_id
1 'polypeptide(L)'
;TQAGSRRCSLATCSEAAAGTGAQTLQPLCQRHLDRDSDRVREIHARVEARLQPLRLVRDLLRMDSQALEAKLQVTEDLLNAAIESLMKHKEAVTNRLTATTDAARQKLSDFAVLQEFDSSMAAAESANNLRGIFEQCSRMELECSDLENAVSGGDEQGRLKLGDVCGALRDLQLSIDRQFEDVMKLFESVSPLREEKQSICEFHSEIQELDGAPAWVSCCSNTKGFSADASGSKVVKAESAVDGAQMLPSRVCS
;
A
#
# COMPACT_ATOMS: atom_id res chain seq x y z
N THR A 1 -46.70 -43.77 60.99
CA THR A 1 -46.76 -45.17 60.49
C THR A 1 -45.83 -45.29 59.30
N GLN A 2 -44.87 -46.21 59.38
CA GLN A 2 -43.86 -46.60 58.38
C GLN A 2 -42.92 -45.51 57.83
N ALA A 3 -41.92 -45.14 58.63
CA ALA A 3 -40.60 -44.81 58.09
C ALA A 3 -40.02 -46.12 57.51
N GLY A 4 -40.33 -46.41 56.24
CA GLY A 4 -39.74 -47.53 55.54
C GLY A 4 -38.22 -47.35 55.58
N SER A 5 -37.53 -48.28 56.24
CA SER A 5 -36.07 -48.35 56.29
C SER A 5 -35.56 -48.35 54.86
N ARG A 6 -35.21 -47.17 54.33
CA ARG A 6 -34.67 -47.03 52.99
C ARG A 6 -33.35 -47.76 53.03
N ARG A 7 -33.23 -48.87 52.30
CA ARG A 7 -31.98 -49.61 52.20
C ARG A 7 -31.07 -48.92 51.20
N CYS A 8 -29.79 -49.21 51.30
CA CYS A 8 -28.83 -48.85 50.27
C CYS A 8 -29.31 -49.38 48.90
N SER A 9 -29.30 -48.50 47.90
CA SER A 9 -29.77 -48.77 46.52
C SER A 9 -28.86 -49.69 45.71
N LEU A 10 -27.63 -49.93 46.17
CA LEU A 10 -26.69 -50.85 45.54
C LEU A 10 -27.14 -52.31 45.73
N ALA A 11 -27.29 -53.04 44.63
CA ALA A 11 -27.89 -54.38 44.57
C ALA A 11 -27.25 -55.43 45.51
N THR A 12 -25.98 -55.24 45.89
CA THR A 12 -25.23 -56.16 46.76
C THR A 12 -25.14 -55.68 48.22
N CYS A 13 -25.89 -54.64 48.60
CA CYS A 13 -25.82 -54.04 49.93
C CYS A 13 -27.17 -54.10 50.65
N SER A 14 -27.19 -54.68 51.84
CA SER A 14 -28.39 -54.79 52.69
C SER A 14 -28.46 -53.75 53.82
N GLU A 15 -27.45 -52.88 53.93
CA GLU A 15 -27.35 -51.85 54.97
C GLU A 15 -28.44 -50.78 54.83
N ALA A 16 -28.80 -50.16 55.96
CA ALA A 16 -29.71 -49.01 55.96
C ALA A 16 -29.07 -47.81 55.25
N ALA A 17 -29.85 -47.09 54.47
CA ALA A 17 -29.42 -45.85 53.84
C ALA A 17 -29.25 -44.78 54.91
N ALA A 18 -28.09 -44.12 54.87
CA ALA A 18 -27.74 -43.01 55.75
C ALA A 18 -28.00 -41.64 55.07
N GLY A 19 -28.07 -41.61 53.74
CA GLY A 19 -28.23 -40.38 52.95
C GLY A 19 -28.30 -40.65 51.46
N THR A 20 -28.22 -39.60 50.64
CA THR A 20 -28.29 -39.68 49.18
C THR A 20 -26.93 -39.39 48.56
N GLY A 21 -26.45 -40.24 47.64
CA GLY A 21 -25.18 -40.06 46.95
C GLY A 21 -25.17 -38.83 46.05
N ALA A 22 -24.04 -38.12 45.99
CA ALA A 22 -23.87 -36.91 45.20
C ALA A 22 -23.72 -37.20 43.70
N GLN A 23 -23.11 -38.34 43.34
CA GLN A 23 -22.95 -38.72 41.93
C GLN A 23 -24.20 -39.41 41.37
N THR A 24 -24.79 -40.31 42.16
CA THR A 24 -25.87 -41.20 41.70
C THR A 24 -27.27 -40.69 42.04
N LEU A 25 -27.39 -39.75 42.97
CA LEU A 25 -28.66 -39.22 43.51
C LEU A 25 -29.57 -40.31 44.12
N GLN A 26 -29.00 -41.45 44.51
CA GLN A 26 -29.71 -42.58 45.10
C GLN A 26 -29.43 -42.72 46.60
N PRO A 27 -30.33 -43.33 47.39
CA PRO A 27 -30.09 -43.56 48.81
C PRO A 27 -28.97 -44.61 49.01
N LEU A 28 -27.96 -44.29 49.80
CA LEU A 28 -26.77 -45.11 50.04
C LEU A 28 -26.50 -45.24 51.54
N CYS A 29 -25.89 -46.36 51.97
CA CYS A 29 -25.37 -46.49 53.33
C CYS A 29 -24.06 -45.70 53.50
N GLN A 30 -23.64 -45.45 54.74
CA GLN A 30 -22.48 -44.60 55.05
C GLN A 30 -21.22 -44.97 54.25
N ARG A 31 -20.88 -46.26 54.21
CA ARG A 31 -19.70 -46.75 53.46
C ARG A 31 -19.74 -46.42 51.97
N HIS A 32 -20.93 -46.47 51.36
CA HIS A 32 -21.07 -46.17 49.93
C HIS A 32 -21.19 -44.67 49.66
N LEU A 33 -21.70 -43.88 50.62
CA LEU A 33 -21.62 -42.42 50.59
C LEU A 33 -20.17 -41.94 50.67
N ASP A 34 -19.33 -42.55 51.50
CA ASP A 34 -17.91 -42.20 51.62
C ASP A 34 -17.20 -42.47 50.28
N ARG A 35 -17.45 -43.64 49.66
CA ARG A 35 -16.89 -43.97 48.34
C ARG A 35 -17.41 -43.07 47.21
N ASP A 36 -18.70 -42.74 47.21
CA ASP A 36 -19.30 -41.79 46.25
C ASP A 36 -18.67 -40.40 46.40
N SER A 37 -18.48 -39.95 47.64
CA SER A 37 -17.80 -38.69 47.96
C SER A 37 -16.34 -38.67 47.49
N ASP A 38 -15.60 -39.75 47.72
CA ASP A 38 -14.21 -39.87 47.24
C ASP A 38 -14.16 -39.85 45.71
N ARG A 39 -15.11 -40.53 45.03
CA ARG A 39 -15.18 -40.51 43.57
C ARG A 39 -15.50 -39.13 43.02
N VAL A 40 -16.39 -38.38 43.67
CA VAL A 40 -16.70 -36.98 43.29
C VAL A 40 -15.49 -36.08 43.51
N ARG A 41 -14.75 -36.24 44.61
CA ARG A 41 -13.49 -35.50 44.85
C ARG A 41 -12.44 -35.82 43.79
N GLU A 42 -12.31 -37.08 43.38
CA GLU A 42 -11.41 -37.49 42.30
C GLU A 42 -11.79 -36.87 40.95
N ILE A 43 -13.09 -36.85 40.63
CA ILE A 43 -13.62 -36.17 39.42
C ILE A 43 -13.29 -34.69 39.47
N HIS A 44 -13.57 -34.02 40.60
CA HIS A 44 -13.27 -32.59 40.79
C HIS A 44 -11.77 -32.32 40.62
N ALA A 45 -10.90 -33.08 41.30
CA ALA A 45 -9.45 -32.92 41.19
C ALA A 45 -8.96 -33.10 39.75
N ARG A 46 -9.49 -34.09 39.02
CA ARG A 46 -9.13 -34.34 37.61
C ARG A 46 -9.60 -33.21 36.70
N VAL A 47 -10.82 -32.68 36.90
CA VAL A 47 -11.33 -31.55 36.11
C VAL A 47 -10.54 -30.28 36.41
N GLU A 48 -10.28 -30.00 37.68
CA GLU A 48 -9.52 -28.82 38.11
C GLU A 48 -8.08 -28.86 37.56
N ALA A 49 -7.41 -30.02 37.60
CA ALA A 49 -6.10 -30.20 36.98
C ALA A 49 -6.10 -29.93 35.47
N ARG A 50 -7.20 -30.26 34.77
CA ARG A 50 -7.36 -29.96 33.33
C ARG A 50 -7.70 -28.48 33.07
N LEU A 51 -8.39 -27.82 33.99
CA LEU A 51 -8.79 -26.41 33.85
C LEU A 51 -7.65 -25.43 34.13
N GLN A 52 -6.72 -25.77 35.03
CA GLN A 52 -5.57 -24.92 35.36
C GLN A 52 -4.77 -24.43 34.14
N PRO A 53 -4.27 -25.29 33.24
CA PRO A 53 -3.55 -24.82 32.06
C PRO A 53 -4.43 -24.00 31.10
N LEU A 54 -5.73 -24.32 30.99
CA LEU A 54 -6.66 -23.57 30.15
C LEU A 54 -6.91 -22.15 30.67
N ARG A 55 -6.92 -21.95 31.99
CA ARG A 55 -7.02 -20.62 32.60
C ARG A 55 -5.79 -19.76 32.30
N LEU A 56 -4.59 -20.36 32.33
CA LEU A 56 -3.36 -19.66 31.94
C LEU A 56 -3.41 -19.20 30.48
N VAL A 57 -3.83 -20.07 29.56
CA VAL A 57 -4.00 -19.70 28.14
C VAL A 57 -5.03 -18.59 27.96
N ARG A 58 -6.18 -18.68 28.65
CA ARG A 58 -7.20 -17.63 28.64
C ARG A 58 -6.63 -16.28 29.09
N ASP A 59 -5.86 -16.29 30.18
CA ASP A 59 -5.31 -15.06 30.75
C ASP A 59 -4.25 -14.45 29.84
N LEU A 60 -3.43 -15.27 29.17
CA LEU A 60 -2.50 -14.83 28.12
C LEU A 60 -3.24 -14.23 26.93
N LEU A 61 -4.23 -14.93 26.36
CA LEU A 61 -5.03 -14.42 25.24
C LEU A 61 -5.73 -13.12 25.57
N ARG A 62 -6.18 -12.94 26.81
CA ARG A 62 -6.78 -11.69 27.27
C ARG A 62 -5.77 -10.55 27.25
N MET A 63 -4.54 -10.79 27.70
CA MET A 63 -3.46 -9.79 27.64
C MET A 63 -3.09 -9.45 26.19
N ASP A 64 -2.99 -10.47 25.32
CA ASP A 64 -2.70 -10.27 23.90
C ASP A 64 -3.80 -9.48 23.20
N SER A 65 -5.08 -9.77 23.49
CA SER A 65 -6.23 -9.02 22.96
C SER A 65 -6.14 -7.53 23.33
N GLN A 66 -5.87 -7.23 24.60
CA GLN A 66 -5.73 -5.85 25.07
C GLN A 66 -4.54 -5.15 24.41
N ALA A 67 -3.41 -5.86 24.23
CA ALA A 67 -2.25 -5.32 23.56
C ALA A 67 -2.51 -5.04 22.07
N LEU A 68 -3.24 -5.92 21.38
CA LEU A 68 -3.63 -5.74 19.99
C LEU A 68 -4.62 -4.58 19.81
N GLU A 69 -5.61 -4.46 20.69
CA GLU A 69 -6.54 -3.32 20.71
C GLU A 69 -5.80 -1.99 20.88
N ALA A 70 -4.85 -1.92 21.82
CA ALA A 70 -4.04 -0.72 22.01
C ALA A 70 -3.18 -0.40 20.78
N LYS A 71 -2.58 -1.42 20.15
CA LYS A 71 -1.81 -1.24 18.90
C LYS A 71 -2.69 -0.79 17.73
N LEU A 72 -3.92 -1.30 17.64
CA LEU A 72 -4.88 -0.90 16.62
C LEU A 72 -5.20 0.59 16.76
N GLN A 73 -5.53 1.04 17.98
CA GLN A 73 -5.81 2.45 18.24
C GLN A 73 -4.63 3.35 17.85
N VAL A 74 -3.41 3.00 18.27
CA VAL A 74 -2.21 3.78 17.91
C VAL A 74 -1.98 3.80 16.39
N THR A 75 -2.25 2.69 15.71
CA THR A 75 -2.13 2.61 14.24
C THR A 75 -3.13 3.52 13.56
N GLU A 76 -4.39 3.52 14.01
CA GLU A 76 -5.43 4.42 13.51
C GLU A 76 -5.06 5.89 13.72
N ASP A 77 -4.57 6.25 14.90
CA ASP A 77 -4.16 7.63 15.21
C ASP A 77 -3.01 8.09 14.29
N LEU A 78 -2.01 7.23 14.05
CA LEU A 78 -0.89 7.53 13.16
C LEU A 78 -1.34 7.68 11.70
N LEU A 79 -2.26 6.83 11.22
CA LEU A 79 -2.82 6.92 9.88
C LEU A 79 -3.64 8.21 9.71
N ASN A 80 -4.46 8.55 10.69
CA ASN A 80 -5.24 9.79 10.68
C ASN A 80 -4.32 11.02 10.63
N ALA A 81 -3.28 11.06 11.46
CA ALA A 81 -2.30 12.15 11.44
C ALA A 81 -1.58 12.27 10.08
N ALA A 82 -1.25 11.13 9.43
CA ALA A 82 -0.67 11.12 8.10
C ALA A 82 -1.63 11.66 7.04
N ILE A 83 -2.92 11.29 7.10
CA ILE A 83 -3.97 11.78 6.18
C ILE A 83 -4.15 13.29 6.35
N GLU A 84 -4.23 13.79 7.59
CA GLU A 84 -4.34 15.23 7.87
C GLU A 84 -3.15 16.01 7.30
N SER A 85 -1.94 15.49 7.50
CA SER A 85 -0.73 16.07 6.92
C SER A 85 -0.78 16.09 5.39
N LEU A 86 -1.17 14.99 4.74
CA LEU A 86 -1.31 14.93 3.28
C LEU A 86 -2.36 15.93 2.76
N MET A 87 -3.48 16.07 3.46
CA MET A 87 -4.52 17.04 3.10
C MET A 87 -4.04 18.49 3.20
N LYS A 88 -3.27 18.82 4.24
CA LYS A 88 -2.63 20.13 4.39
C LYS A 88 -1.66 20.43 3.24
N HIS A 89 -0.83 19.46 2.85
CA HIS A 89 0.12 19.63 1.74
C HIS A 89 -0.60 19.73 0.39
N LYS A 90 -1.67 18.94 0.19
CA LYS A 90 -2.54 19.05 -0.98
C LYS A 90 -3.07 20.48 -1.13
N GLU A 91 -3.66 21.03 -0.07
CA GLU A 91 -4.20 22.40 -0.08
C GLU A 91 -3.11 23.43 -0.41
N ALA A 92 -1.93 23.31 0.19
CA ALA A 92 -0.81 24.21 -0.08
C ALA A 92 -0.35 24.16 -1.55
N VAL A 93 -0.24 22.97 -2.13
CA VAL A 93 0.16 22.79 -3.54
C VAL A 93 -0.91 23.34 -4.47
N THR A 94 -2.18 23.03 -4.24
CA THR A 94 -3.28 23.52 -5.08
C THR A 94 -3.40 25.04 -4.99
N ASN A 95 -3.31 25.63 -3.81
CA ASN A 95 -3.40 27.08 -3.64
C ASN A 95 -2.27 27.80 -4.36
N ARG A 96 -1.04 27.28 -4.31
CA ARG A 96 0.10 27.84 -5.05
C ARG A 96 -0.09 27.72 -6.56
N LEU A 97 -0.55 26.57 -7.06
CA LEU A 97 -0.79 26.37 -8.49
C LEU A 97 -1.93 27.26 -9.00
N THR A 98 -3.02 27.40 -8.24
CA THR A 98 -4.12 28.32 -8.51
C THR A 98 -3.63 29.76 -8.56
N ALA A 99 -2.91 30.22 -7.54
CA ALA A 99 -2.37 31.59 -7.51
C ALA A 99 -1.44 31.87 -8.70
N THR A 100 -0.60 30.90 -9.08
CA THR A 100 0.28 31.01 -10.25
C THR A 100 -0.53 31.09 -11.55
N THR A 101 -1.59 30.28 -11.67
CA THR A 101 -2.48 30.25 -12.83
C THR A 101 -3.29 31.54 -12.94
N ASP A 102 -3.78 32.07 -11.84
CA ASP A 102 -4.55 33.31 -11.80
C ASP A 102 -3.65 34.51 -12.11
N ALA A 103 -2.41 34.52 -11.61
CA ALA A 103 -1.42 35.52 -12.00
C ALA A 103 -1.10 35.46 -13.50
N ALA A 104 -1.02 34.25 -14.08
CA ALA A 104 -0.86 34.06 -15.53
C ALA A 104 -2.03 34.67 -16.31
N ARG A 105 -3.26 34.38 -15.86
CA ARG A 105 -4.49 34.86 -16.49
C ARG A 105 -4.62 36.37 -16.39
N GLN A 106 -4.24 36.96 -15.25
CA GLN A 106 -4.23 38.40 -15.07
C GLN A 106 -3.26 39.05 -16.05
N LYS A 107 -2.01 38.56 -16.12
CA LYS A 107 -1.04 39.06 -17.11
C LYS A 107 -1.57 38.96 -18.54
N LEU A 108 -2.20 37.83 -18.90
CA LEU A 108 -2.79 37.65 -20.22
C LEU A 108 -3.94 38.64 -20.49
N SER A 109 -4.76 38.95 -19.47
CA SER A 109 -5.79 39.98 -19.57
C SER A 109 -5.21 41.36 -19.83
N ASP A 110 -4.05 41.67 -19.26
CA ASP A 110 -3.37 42.96 -19.47
C ASP A 110 -2.93 43.11 -20.94
N PHE A 111 -2.76 42.03 -21.70
CA PHE A 111 -2.45 42.05 -23.14
C PHE A 111 -3.69 42.03 -24.07
N ALA A 112 -4.92 42.02 -23.53
CA ALA A 112 -6.13 41.98 -24.36
C ALA A 112 -6.28 43.22 -25.28
N VAL A 113 -5.71 44.34 -24.86
CA VAL A 113 -5.56 45.60 -25.61
C VAL A 113 -4.92 45.38 -27.00
N LEU A 114 -3.98 44.45 -27.12
CA LEU A 114 -3.32 44.14 -28.40
C LEU A 114 -4.32 43.55 -29.41
N GLN A 115 -5.26 42.71 -28.96
CA GLN A 115 -6.26 42.11 -29.83
C GLN A 115 -7.28 43.16 -30.33
N GLU A 116 -7.64 44.12 -29.48
CA GLU A 116 -8.50 45.24 -29.85
C GLU A 116 -7.82 46.15 -30.88
N PHE A 117 -6.53 46.43 -30.68
CA PHE A 117 -5.73 47.20 -31.62
C PHE A 117 -5.61 46.51 -32.98
N ASP A 118 -5.26 45.24 -33.03
CA ASP A 118 -5.18 44.47 -34.29
C ASP A 118 -6.49 44.52 -35.06
N SER A 119 -7.62 44.35 -34.35
CA SER A 119 -8.96 44.39 -34.94
C SER A 119 -9.30 45.79 -35.48
N SER A 120 -8.98 46.85 -34.71
CA SER A 120 -9.21 48.24 -35.13
C SER A 120 -8.30 48.66 -36.28
N MET A 121 -7.07 48.17 -36.31
CA MET A 121 -6.09 48.44 -37.36
C MET A 121 -6.53 47.80 -38.67
N ALA A 122 -6.88 46.51 -38.65
CA ALA A 122 -7.40 45.81 -39.83
C ALA A 122 -8.65 46.49 -40.41
N ALA A 123 -9.56 46.96 -39.54
CA ALA A 123 -10.73 47.72 -39.97
C ALA A 123 -10.36 49.06 -40.62
N ALA A 124 -9.46 49.84 -40.01
CA ALA A 124 -9.01 51.13 -40.52
C ALA A 124 -8.23 51.00 -41.85
N GLU A 125 -7.39 49.97 -41.97
CA GLU A 125 -6.66 49.62 -43.19
C GLU A 125 -7.61 49.21 -44.32
N SER A 126 -8.60 48.35 -44.03
CA SER A 126 -9.59 47.94 -45.03
C SER A 126 -10.45 49.10 -45.56
N ALA A 127 -10.70 50.11 -44.72
CA ALA A 127 -11.42 51.32 -45.09
C ALA A 127 -10.52 52.40 -45.71
N ASN A 128 -9.20 52.14 -45.82
CA ASN A 128 -8.17 53.09 -46.24
C ASN A 128 -8.21 54.41 -45.44
N ASN A 129 -8.59 54.34 -44.16
CA ASN A 129 -8.73 55.48 -43.26
C ASN A 129 -7.39 55.79 -42.58
N LEU A 130 -6.52 56.51 -43.30
CA LEU A 130 -5.20 56.91 -42.81
C LEU A 130 -5.26 57.71 -41.50
N ARG A 131 -6.32 58.48 -41.28
CA ARG A 131 -6.51 59.24 -40.04
C ARG A 131 -6.79 58.31 -38.86
N GLY A 132 -7.65 57.31 -39.06
CA GLY A 132 -7.93 56.29 -38.06
C GLY A 132 -6.68 55.48 -37.70
N ILE A 133 -5.87 55.10 -38.69
CA ILE A 133 -4.59 54.42 -38.46
C ILE A 133 -3.67 55.27 -37.56
N PHE A 134 -3.48 56.54 -37.90
CA PHE A 134 -2.62 57.44 -37.11
C PHE A 134 -3.09 57.59 -35.66
N GLU A 135 -4.39 57.74 -35.43
CA GLU A 135 -4.97 57.87 -34.09
C GLU A 135 -4.80 56.59 -33.27
N GLN A 136 -4.99 55.43 -33.90
CA GLN A 136 -4.79 54.13 -33.26
C GLN A 136 -3.33 53.89 -32.90
N CYS A 137 -2.39 54.17 -33.80
CA CYS A 137 -0.95 54.05 -33.52
C CYS A 137 -0.51 54.99 -32.40
N SER A 138 -0.97 56.25 -32.40
CA SER A 138 -0.63 57.22 -31.35
C SER A 138 -1.13 56.79 -29.96
N ARG A 139 -2.30 56.14 -29.91
CA ARG A 139 -2.83 55.57 -28.66
C ARG A 139 -2.02 54.37 -28.20
N MET A 140 -1.69 53.46 -29.13
CA MET A 140 -0.93 52.25 -28.82
C MET A 140 0.51 52.56 -28.41
N GLU A 141 1.16 53.62 -28.92
CA GLU A 141 2.50 54.02 -28.45
C GLU A 141 2.56 54.27 -26.94
N LEU A 142 1.49 54.83 -26.35
CA LEU A 142 1.39 55.04 -24.90
C LEU A 142 1.16 53.72 -24.15
N GLU A 143 0.25 52.87 -24.66
CA GLU A 143 -0.04 51.57 -24.05
C GLU A 143 1.14 50.59 -24.17
N CYS A 144 1.94 50.66 -25.24
CA CYS A 144 3.18 49.90 -25.40
C CYS A 144 4.17 50.20 -24.28
N SER A 145 4.35 51.47 -23.89
CA SER A 145 5.21 51.84 -22.78
C SER A 145 4.76 51.19 -21.46
N ASP A 146 3.45 51.12 -21.22
CA ASP A 146 2.89 50.49 -20.01
C ASP A 146 3.04 48.96 -20.04
N LEU A 147 2.82 48.33 -21.20
CA LEU A 147 3.01 46.89 -21.41
C LEU A 147 4.48 46.48 -21.31
N GLU A 148 5.40 47.28 -21.86
CA GLU A 148 6.84 47.06 -21.77
C GLU A 148 7.31 47.08 -20.31
N ASN A 149 6.80 48.01 -19.50
CA ASN A 149 7.07 48.06 -18.07
C ASN A 149 6.53 46.82 -17.33
N ALA A 150 5.34 46.33 -17.72
CA ALA A 150 4.75 45.11 -17.16
C ALA A 150 5.54 43.83 -17.50
N VAL A 151 6.19 43.78 -18.67
CA VAL A 151 7.05 42.67 -19.11
C VAL A 151 8.45 42.74 -18.47
N SER A 152 9.01 43.94 -18.34
CA SER A 152 10.40 44.16 -17.90
C SER A 152 10.63 43.88 -16.41
N GLY A 153 9.56 43.87 -15.60
CA GLY A 153 9.63 43.60 -14.16
C GLY A 153 9.74 42.13 -13.75
N GLY A 154 9.79 41.18 -14.69
CA GLY A 154 9.79 39.73 -14.40
C GLY A 154 10.95 38.98 -15.07
N ASP A 155 11.60 38.10 -14.29
CA ASP A 155 12.62 37.11 -14.71
C ASP A 155 12.37 36.58 -16.13
N GLU A 156 13.33 36.82 -17.03
CA GLU A 156 13.50 36.36 -18.41
C GLU A 156 12.23 35.97 -19.22
N GLN A 157 11.88 36.84 -20.18
CA GLN A 157 10.85 36.65 -21.22
C GLN A 157 9.40 36.41 -20.75
N GLY A 158 9.06 36.70 -19.50
CA GLY A 158 7.67 36.61 -19.03
C GLY A 158 7.12 35.18 -18.97
N ARG A 159 7.97 34.16 -19.12
CA ARG A 159 7.56 32.76 -18.97
C ARG A 159 7.46 32.41 -17.50
N LEU A 160 6.32 31.85 -17.10
CA LEU A 160 6.14 31.28 -15.77
C LEU A 160 7.11 30.11 -15.59
N LYS A 161 8.07 30.24 -14.66
CA LYS A 161 8.95 29.15 -14.25
C LYS A 161 8.16 28.19 -13.34
N LEU A 162 7.46 27.23 -13.94
CA LEU A 162 6.84 26.11 -13.22
C LEU A 162 7.73 24.88 -13.37
N GLY A 163 8.13 24.27 -12.24
CA GLY A 163 8.77 22.95 -12.27
C GLY A 163 7.76 21.84 -12.63
N ASP A 164 8.23 20.61 -12.83
CA ASP A 164 7.35 19.45 -13.05
C ASP A 164 6.69 18.99 -11.75
N VAL A 165 5.70 19.77 -11.30
CA VAL A 165 4.88 19.46 -10.11
C VAL A 165 4.17 18.11 -10.28
N CYS A 166 3.72 17.80 -11.49
CA CYS A 166 3.02 16.55 -11.81
C CYS A 166 3.94 15.34 -11.66
N GLY A 167 5.17 15.40 -12.17
CA GLY A 167 6.19 14.37 -11.98
C GLY A 167 6.48 14.13 -10.50
N ALA A 168 6.74 15.20 -9.75
CA ALA A 168 7.01 15.10 -8.31
C ALA A 168 5.84 14.50 -7.51
N LEU A 169 4.58 14.79 -7.89
CA LEU A 169 3.40 14.20 -7.25
C LEU A 169 3.24 12.70 -7.57
N ARG A 170 3.63 12.26 -8.79
CA ARG A 170 3.64 10.83 -9.12
C ARG A 170 4.72 10.09 -8.33
N ASP A 171 5.92 10.67 -8.19
CA ASP A 171 6.99 10.07 -7.39
C ASP A 171 6.59 9.95 -5.91
N LEU A 172 5.92 10.98 -5.38
CA LEU A 172 5.36 10.94 -4.03
C LEU A 172 4.33 9.82 -3.88
N GLN A 173 3.43 9.66 -4.84
CA GLN A 173 2.44 8.57 -4.84
C GLN A 173 3.12 7.20 -4.78
N LEU A 174 4.09 6.95 -5.66
CA LEU A 174 4.84 5.69 -5.69
C LEU A 174 5.57 5.43 -4.36
N SER A 175 6.14 6.47 -3.76
CA SER A 175 6.78 6.36 -2.46
C SER A 175 5.79 5.98 -1.36
N ILE A 176 4.61 6.59 -1.35
CA ILE A 176 3.55 6.28 -0.38
C ILE A 176 3.10 4.82 -0.54
N ASP A 177 2.78 4.41 -1.77
CA ASP A 177 2.31 3.05 -2.06
C ASP A 177 3.33 1.99 -1.61
N ARG A 178 4.62 2.23 -1.89
CA ARG A 178 5.71 1.34 -1.46
C ARG A 178 5.80 1.23 0.07
N GLN A 179 5.69 2.34 0.79
CA GLN A 179 5.74 2.34 2.25
C GLN A 179 4.55 1.57 2.85
N PHE A 180 3.35 1.74 2.28
CA PHE A 180 2.18 0.97 2.71
C PHE A 180 2.33 -0.52 2.43
N GLU A 181 2.91 -0.90 1.28
CA GLU A 181 3.20 -2.30 0.97
C GLU A 181 4.16 -2.92 2.01
N ASP A 182 5.20 -2.18 2.41
CA ASP A 182 6.15 -2.64 3.42
C ASP A 182 5.51 -2.77 4.81
N VAL A 183 4.59 -1.87 5.18
CA VAL A 183 3.78 -2.01 6.40
C VAL A 183 2.90 -3.26 6.33
N MET A 184 2.26 -3.54 5.19
CA MET A 184 1.42 -4.73 5.02
C MET A 184 2.21 -6.03 5.16
N LYS A 185 3.47 -6.09 4.67
CA LYS A 185 4.35 -7.25 4.85
C LYS A 185 4.65 -7.58 6.31
N LEU A 186 4.61 -6.59 7.20
CA LEU A 186 4.77 -6.81 8.65
C LEU A 186 3.61 -7.62 9.25
N PHE A 187 2.41 -7.53 8.67
CA PHE A 187 1.27 -8.36 9.09
C PHE A 187 1.33 -9.76 8.47
N GLU A 188 1.79 -9.88 7.22
CA GLU A 188 1.92 -11.18 6.55
C GLU A 188 2.99 -12.08 7.17
N SER A 189 4.09 -11.50 7.66
CA SER A 189 5.20 -12.23 8.29
C SER A 189 4.86 -12.79 9.68
N VAL A 190 3.76 -12.34 10.29
CA VAL A 190 3.30 -12.78 11.63
C VAL A 190 2.27 -13.92 11.53
N SER A 191 1.78 -14.22 10.33
CA SER A 191 0.78 -15.26 10.12
C SER A 191 1.42 -16.63 9.83
N PRO A 192 1.16 -17.69 10.62
CA PRO A 192 1.59 -19.05 10.30
C PRO A 192 0.81 -19.66 9.12
N LEU A 193 -0.11 -18.90 8.52
CA LEU A 193 -0.96 -19.27 7.39
C LEU A 193 -0.45 -18.69 6.06
N ARG A 194 0.87 -18.48 5.91
CA ARG A 194 1.41 -18.46 4.56
C ARG A 194 1.37 -19.90 4.05
N GLU A 195 0.33 -20.22 3.29
CA GLU A 195 0.55 -21.06 2.11
C GLU A 195 1.78 -20.48 1.43
N GLU A 196 2.89 -21.20 1.49
CA GLU A 196 4.09 -20.86 0.76
C GLU A 196 3.65 -20.51 -0.65
N LYS A 197 3.68 -19.22 -1.02
CA LYS A 197 3.68 -18.84 -2.41
C LYS A 197 4.90 -19.55 -2.98
N GLN A 198 4.68 -20.72 -3.58
CA GLN A 198 5.66 -21.41 -4.39
C GLN A 198 6.21 -20.33 -5.32
N SER A 199 7.45 -19.94 -5.07
CA SER A 199 8.16 -19.05 -5.95
C SER A 199 8.06 -19.70 -7.33
N ILE A 200 7.48 -18.98 -8.30
CA ILE A 200 7.31 -19.48 -9.67
C ILE A 200 8.67 -19.94 -10.24
N CYS A 201 9.78 -19.42 -9.69
CA CYS A 201 11.12 -19.90 -9.93
C CYS A 201 11.87 -20.07 -8.60
N GLU A 202 12.41 -21.26 -8.36
CA GLU A 202 13.44 -21.49 -7.35
C GLU A 202 14.77 -20.93 -7.86
N PHE A 203 15.58 -20.38 -6.95
CA PHE A 203 16.95 -20.02 -7.25
C PHE A 203 17.71 -21.30 -7.67
N HIS A 204 18.05 -21.42 -8.95
CA HIS A 204 18.70 -22.62 -9.46
C HIS A 204 20.22 -22.60 -9.24
N SER A 205 20.87 -21.49 -9.59
CA SER A 205 22.32 -21.36 -9.48
C SER A 205 22.77 -19.90 -9.62
N GLU A 206 23.97 -19.63 -9.15
CA GLU A 206 24.71 -18.39 -9.38
C GLU A 206 25.96 -18.75 -10.21
N ILE A 207 26.25 -17.95 -11.23
CA ILE A 207 27.50 -18.04 -11.98
C ILE A 207 28.42 -16.96 -11.42
N GLN A 208 29.41 -17.39 -10.64
CA GLN A 208 30.46 -16.51 -10.14
C GLN A 208 31.63 -16.48 -11.13
N GLU A 209 32.39 -15.38 -11.14
CA GLU A 209 33.64 -15.25 -11.92
C GLU A 209 33.48 -15.44 -13.44
N LEU A 210 32.51 -14.76 -14.06
CA LEU A 210 32.45 -14.67 -15.51
C LEU A 210 33.70 -13.96 -16.04
N ASP A 211 34.50 -14.68 -16.82
CA ASP A 211 35.65 -14.13 -17.52
C ASP A 211 35.20 -13.11 -18.59
N GLY A 212 35.81 -11.92 -18.55
CA GLY A 212 35.45 -10.77 -19.38
C GLY A 212 34.30 -9.96 -18.76
N ALA A 213 34.40 -8.62 -18.81
CA ALA A 213 33.38 -7.73 -18.25
C ALA A 213 32.05 -7.90 -19.00
N PRO A 214 31.04 -8.58 -18.43
CA PRO A 214 29.82 -8.90 -19.16
C PRO A 214 29.03 -7.60 -19.35
N ALA A 215 28.90 -7.17 -20.60
CA ALA A 215 28.17 -5.95 -20.93
C ALA A 215 26.64 -6.20 -21.00
N TRP A 216 26.21 -7.44 -21.27
CA TRP A 216 24.81 -7.78 -21.55
C TRP A 216 24.45 -9.17 -21.05
N VAL A 217 23.23 -9.31 -20.52
CA VAL A 217 22.61 -10.59 -20.14
C VAL A 217 21.27 -10.70 -20.85
N SER A 218 21.00 -11.85 -21.48
CA SER A 218 19.72 -12.14 -22.11
C SER A 218 19.21 -13.49 -21.63
N CYS A 219 17.91 -13.56 -21.31
CA CYS A 219 17.24 -14.80 -20.97
C CYS A 219 16.51 -15.32 -22.21
N CYS A 220 16.95 -16.47 -22.73
CA CYS A 220 16.29 -17.15 -23.84
C CYS A 220 16.20 -18.64 -23.55
N SER A 221 15.08 -19.25 -23.95
CA SER A 221 14.89 -20.70 -23.92
C SER A 221 15.71 -21.43 -25.00
N ASN A 222 16.17 -20.71 -26.03
CA ASN A 222 17.04 -21.22 -27.09
C ASN A 222 17.76 -20.06 -27.78
N THR A 223 19.06 -20.21 -28.04
CA THR A 223 19.88 -19.24 -28.79
C THR A 223 19.84 -19.45 -30.31
N LYS A 224 19.15 -20.50 -30.81
CA LYS A 224 19.03 -20.81 -32.25
C LYS A 224 18.31 -19.67 -32.98
N GLY A 225 18.94 -19.15 -34.03
CA GLY A 225 18.38 -18.07 -34.86
C GLY A 225 18.70 -16.66 -34.36
N PHE A 226 19.64 -16.53 -33.41
CA PHE A 226 20.13 -15.24 -32.92
C PHE A 226 21.64 -15.08 -33.17
N SER A 227 22.08 -13.83 -33.37
CA SER A 227 23.47 -13.44 -33.55
C SER A 227 23.76 -12.15 -32.79
N ALA A 228 25.05 -11.81 -32.65
CA ALA A 228 25.41 -10.45 -32.26
C ALA A 228 25.08 -9.47 -33.40
N ASP A 229 24.78 -8.21 -33.06
CA ASP A 229 24.72 -7.10 -34.00
C ASP A 229 26.13 -6.73 -34.52
N ALA A 230 26.21 -5.86 -35.52
CA ALA A 230 27.46 -5.47 -36.17
C ALA A 230 28.52 -4.89 -35.21
N SER A 231 28.07 -4.31 -34.11
CA SER A 231 28.91 -3.70 -33.07
C SER A 231 29.25 -4.66 -31.92
N GLY A 232 28.72 -5.88 -31.91
CA GLY A 232 28.88 -6.83 -30.80
C GLY A 232 28.19 -6.38 -29.50
N SER A 233 27.31 -5.39 -29.60
CA SER A 233 26.65 -4.72 -28.47
C SER A 233 25.27 -5.25 -28.14
N LYS A 234 24.62 -5.99 -29.04
CA LYS A 234 23.27 -6.52 -28.81
C LYS A 234 23.10 -7.88 -29.47
N VAL A 235 22.21 -8.69 -28.90
CA VAL A 235 21.74 -9.92 -29.55
C VAL A 235 20.53 -9.57 -30.41
N VAL A 236 20.59 -9.92 -31.69
CA VAL A 236 19.55 -9.69 -32.69
C VAL A 236 19.15 -11.01 -33.36
N LYS A 237 18.00 -11.03 -34.05
CA LYS A 237 17.65 -12.17 -34.90
C LYS A 237 18.65 -12.29 -36.05
N ALA A 238 19.01 -13.50 -36.43
CA ALA A 238 19.96 -13.78 -37.50
C ALA A 238 19.53 -13.18 -38.85
N GLU A 239 18.22 -13.02 -39.07
CA GLU A 239 17.63 -12.36 -40.25
C GLU A 239 17.98 -10.86 -40.35
N SER A 240 18.27 -10.25 -39.21
CA SER A 240 18.61 -8.83 -39.06
C SER A 240 20.12 -8.61 -38.90
N ALA A 241 20.90 -9.69 -39.00
CA ALA A 241 22.35 -9.66 -38.87
C ALA A 241 23.02 -9.30 -40.19
N VAL A 242 24.18 -8.65 -40.11
CA VAL A 242 25.00 -8.33 -41.29
C VAL A 242 25.69 -9.59 -41.81
N ASP A 243 25.92 -9.68 -43.12
CA ASP A 243 26.60 -10.81 -43.76
C ASP A 243 27.96 -11.08 -43.09
N GLY A 244 28.14 -12.28 -42.52
CA GLY A 244 29.34 -12.67 -41.78
C GLY A 244 29.23 -12.63 -40.25
N ALA A 245 28.07 -12.30 -39.68
CA ALA A 245 27.86 -12.35 -38.23
C ALA A 245 28.02 -13.78 -37.68
N GLN A 246 28.81 -13.92 -36.61
CA GLN A 246 29.01 -15.19 -35.94
C GLN A 246 27.71 -15.61 -35.23
N MET A 247 27.14 -16.74 -35.64
CA MET A 247 25.95 -17.29 -35.00
C MET A 247 26.26 -17.65 -33.55
N LEU A 248 25.32 -17.35 -32.66
CA LEU A 248 25.43 -17.81 -31.28
C LEU A 248 25.38 -19.34 -31.26
N PRO A 249 26.19 -20.01 -30.42
CA PRO A 249 26.17 -21.46 -30.32
C PRO A 249 24.77 -21.91 -29.90
N SER A 250 24.23 -22.91 -30.58
CA SER A 250 22.93 -23.48 -30.23
C SER A 250 23.03 -24.17 -28.86
N ARG A 251 22.53 -23.51 -27.82
CA ARG A 251 22.41 -24.08 -26.48
C ARG A 251 20.93 -24.07 -26.12
N VAL A 252 20.40 -25.25 -25.82
CA VAL A 252 19.13 -25.38 -25.12
C VAL A 252 19.45 -25.01 -23.68
N CYS A 253 18.95 -23.86 -23.23
CA CYS A 253 19.04 -23.49 -21.83
C CYS A 253 18.03 -24.37 -21.09
N SER A 254 18.51 -25.50 -20.55
CA SER A 254 17.76 -26.35 -19.62
C SER A 254 17.72 -25.70 -18.25
#